data_AF-A0AAD6Z6K6-F1
#
_entry.id   AF-A0AAD6Z6K6-F1
#
_cell.length_a   1.000
_cell.length_b   1.000
_cell.length_c   1.000
_cell.angle_alpha   90.00
_cell.angle_beta   90.00
_cell.angle_gamma   90.00
#
_symmetry.space_group_name_H-M   'P 1'
#
loop_
_entity.id
_entity.type
_entity.pdbx_description
1 polymer ?
#
loop_
_entity_poly.entity_id
_entity_poly.type
_entity_poly.pdbx_seq_one_letter_code
_entity_poly.pdbx_strand_id
1 'polypeptide(L)'
;LQEYISLLIRLVVHDVDAIVSIPGRAAAKQKEKEKEADPAEDAKEKTATVDEACWKYEQLRRLAQDLSHPLITSLQQVSTRTTCPEMKAGEWLYLCVTHGNDGAMEQCCAIDYILHTLDSATVLLNSQRAFPSR
;
A
#
# COMPACT_ATOMS: atom_id res chain seq x y z
N LEU A 1 1.54 10.86 -7.81
CA LEU A 1 0.94 9.50 -7.80
C LEU A 1 -0.06 9.34 -6.66
N GLN A 2 0.27 9.71 -5.41
CA GLN A 2 -0.70 9.70 -4.31
C GLN A 2 -2.01 10.43 -4.63
N GLU A 3 -1.95 11.68 -5.11
CA GLU A 3 -3.17 12.42 -5.49
C GLU A 3 -3.98 11.72 -6.57
N TYR A 4 -3.31 11.09 -7.54
CA TYR A 4 -3.98 10.32 -8.58
C TYR A 4 -4.71 9.09 -8.01
N ILE A 5 -4.06 8.33 -7.13
CA ILE A 5 -4.69 7.19 -6.43
C ILE A 5 -5.86 7.66 -5.55
N SER A 6 -5.72 8.81 -4.88
CA SER A 6 -6.78 9.45 -4.10
C SER A 6 -7.97 9.87 -4.93
N LEU A 7 -7.76 10.38 -6.15
CA LEU A 7 -8.85 10.70 -7.07
C LEU A 7 -9.55 9.44 -7.58
N LEU A 8 -8.81 8.40 -7.97
CA LEU A 8 -9.40 7.13 -8.43
C LEU A 8 -10.31 6.51 -7.37
N ILE A 9 -9.84 6.45 -6.12
CA ILE A 9 -10.62 5.87 -5.03
C ILE A 9 -11.88 6.70 -4.71
N ARG A 10 -11.79 8.04 -4.81
CA ARG A 10 -12.96 8.92 -4.62
C ARG A 10 -13.98 8.80 -5.76
N LEU A 11 -13.53 8.49 -6.97
CA LEU A 11 -14.40 8.34 -8.14
C LEU A 11 -15.21 7.03 -8.04
N VAL A 12 -14.53 5.90 -7.83
CA VAL A 12 -15.16 4.58 -7.75
C VAL A 12 -14.39 3.69 -6.77
N VAL A 13 -14.77 3.74 -5.48
CA VAL A 13 -14.11 2.98 -4.40
C VAL A 13 -14.14 1.47 -4.58
N HIS A 14 -15.11 0.94 -5.33
CA HIS A 14 -15.28 -0.50 -5.55
C HIS A 14 -14.59 -1.03 -6.81
N ASP A 15 -14.06 -0.15 -7.67
CA ASP A 15 -13.36 -0.54 -8.89
C ASP A 15 -11.87 -0.80 -8.58
N VAL A 16 -11.61 -1.92 -7.92
CA VAL A 16 -10.27 -2.32 -7.50
C VAL A 16 -9.35 -2.47 -8.71
N ASP A 17 -9.86 -2.99 -9.82
CA ASP A 17 -9.09 -3.21 -11.05
C ASP A 17 -8.58 -1.88 -11.62
N ALA A 18 -9.43 -0.85 -11.67
CA ALA A 18 -9.00 0.49 -12.07
C ALA A 18 -8.01 1.11 -11.08
N ILE A 19 -8.25 0.94 -9.77
CA ILE A 19 -7.40 1.53 -8.71
C ILE A 19 -5.98 0.95 -8.75
N VAL A 20 -5.82 -0.35 -8.97
CA VAL A 20 -4.50 -1.03 -8.94
C VAL A 20 -3.78 -1.02 -10.29
N SER A 21 -4.49 -0.70 -11.38
CA SER A 21 -3.91 -0.67 -12.72
C SER A 21 -2.90 0.45 -12.88
N ILE A 22 -1.74 0.12 -13.49
CA ILE A 22 -0.68 1.11 -13.74
C ILE A 22 -1.14 2.07 -14.85
N PRO A 23 -1.16 3.39 -14.58
CA PRO A 23 -1.53 4.38 -15.58
C PRO A 23 -0.64 4.30 -16.82
N GLY A 24 -1.24 4.30 -18.00
CA GLY A 24 -0.51 4.30 -19.28
C GLY A 24 0.09 2.95 -19.70
N ARG A 25 -0.03 1.87 -18.90
CA ARG A 25 0.51 0.53 -19.26
C ARG A 25 -0.16 -0.07 -20.50
N ALA A 26 -1.45 0.18 -20.71
CA ALA A 26 -2.17 -0.26 -21.90
C ALA A 26 -1.66 0.45 -23.18
N ALA A 27 -1.44 1.76 -23.10
CA ALA A 27 -0.90 2.57 -24.20
C ALA A 27 0.56 2.22 -24.53
N ALA A 28 1.37 1.84 -23.53
CA ALA A 28 2.75 1.40 -23.73
C ALA A 28 2.82 0.05 -24.47
N LYS A 29 1.98 -0.92 -24.11
CA LYS A 29 1.90 -2.24 -24.81
C LYS A 29 1.44 -2.12 -26.27
N GLN A 30 0.58 -1.16 -26.60
CA GLN A 30 0.18 -0.90 -27.98
C GLN A 30 1.29 -0.23 -28.78
N LYS A 31 1.99 0.77 -28.20
CA LYS A 31 3.14 1.43 -28.85
C LYS A 31 4.34 0.52 -29.10
N GLU A 32 4.54 -0.52 -28.30
CA GLU A 32 5.59 -1.54 -28.56
C GLU A 32 5.23 -2.46 -29.73
N LYS A 33 3.94 -2.68 -30.01
CA LYS A 33 3.48 -3.47 -31.16
C LYS A 33 3.47 -2.69 -32.48
N GLU A 34 3.41 -1.36 -32.44
CA GLU A 34 3.33 -0.50 -33.64
C GLU A 34 4.69 0.07 -34.09
N LYS A 35 5.77 -0.16 -33.34
CA LYS A 35 7.11 0.37 -33.66
C LYS A 35 7.84 -0.30 -34.84
N GLU A 36 7.15 -1.06 -35.69
CA GLU A 36 7.68 -1.59 -36.96
C GLU A 36 7.29 -0.77 -38.21
N ALA A 37 6.59 0.37 -38.09
CA ALA A 37 6.29 1.22 -39.25
C ALA A 37 6.39 2.73 -38.93
N ASP A 38 7.45 3.35 -39.49
CA ASP A 38 7.78 4.77 -39.76
C ASP A 38 7.37 5.94 -38.82
N PRO A 39 8.19 7.00 -38.71
CA PRO A 39 7.95 8.14 -37.82
C PRO A 39 7.21 9.28 -38.55
N ALA A 40 6.04 9.66 -38.06
CA ALA A 40 5.44 10.96 -38.35
C ALA A 40 5.03 11.64 -37.05
N GLU A 41 5.44 12.90 -36.94
CA GLU A 41 5.18 13.82 -35.84
C GLU A 41 3.67 14.09 -35.70
N ASP A 42 3.12 13.97 -34.49
CA ASP A 42 2.22 14.98 -33.92
C ASP A 42 1.74 14.63 -32.50
N ALA A 43 1.65 15.67 -31.66
CA ALA A 43 0.96 15.71 -30.36
C ALA A 43 1.18 14.54 -29.38
N LYS A 44 2.42 14.37 -28.91
CA LYS A 44 2.74 13.44 -27.81
C LYS A 44 2.26 14.01 -26.48
N GLU A 45 0.96 13.84 -26.19
CA GLU A 45 0.46 13.84 -24.82
C GLU A 45 1.36 12.85 -24.06
N LYS A 46 2.25 13.37 -23.21
CA LYS A 46 3.25 12.58 -22.48
C LYS A 46 2.48 11.71 -21.50
N THR A 47 1.98 10.56 -21.96
CA THR A 47 1.60 9.45 -21.10
C THR A 47 2.86 9.02 -20.38
N ALA A 48 3.15 9.68 -19.26
CA ALA A 48 4.30 9.39 -18.43
C ALA A 48 4.18 7.92 -18.03
N THR A 49 5.07 7.09 -18.55
CA THR A 49 5.14 5.68 -18.17
C THR A 49 5.56 5.64 -16.71
N VAL A 50 4.60 5.33 -15.83
CA VAL A 50 4.85 5.21 -14.40
C VAL A 50 5.65 3.93 -14.17
N ASP A 51 6.78 4.04 -13.48
CA ASP A 51 7.57 2.88 -13.08
C ASP A 51 6.75 1.94 -12.18
N GLU A 52 6.84 0.63 -12.43
CA GLU A 52 6.03 -0.37 -11.73
C GLU A 52 6.39 -0.48 -10.25
N ALA A 53 7.67 -0.38 -9.90
CA ALA A 53 8.10 -0.44 -8.50
C ALA A 53 7.66 0.81 -7.73
N CYS A 54 7.74 1.98 -8.39
CA CYS A 54 7.19 3.22 -7.87
C CYS A 54 5.68 3.12 -7.64
N TRP A 55 4.92 2.58 -8.61
CA TRP A 55 3.48 2.38 -8.47
C TRP A 55 3.13 1.48 -7.27
N LYS A 56 3.76 0.31 -7.15
CA LYS A 56 3.55 -0.61 -6.01
C LYS A 56 3.84 0.06 -4.68
N TYR A 57 4.92 0.83 -4.59
CA TYR A 57 5.25 1.56 -3.38
C TYR A 57 4.17 2.59 -3.00
N GLU A 58 3.67 3.35 -3.97
CA GLU A 58 2.64 4.36 -3.71
C GLU A 58 1.32 3.71 -3.26
N GLN A 59 0.99 2.53 -3.81
CA GLN A 59 -0.14 1.74 -3.34
C GLN A 59 0.06 1.25 -1.89
N LEU A 60 1.25 0.76 -1.54
CA LEU A 60 1.56 0.34 -0.17
C LEU A 60 1.44 1.50 0.83
N ARG A 61 1.93 2.69 0.46
CA ARG A 61 1.76 3.90 1.28
C ARG A 61 0.29 4.24 1.50
N ARG A 62 -0.51 4.14 0.44
CA ARG A 62 -1.93 4.44 0.54
C ARG A 62 -2.66 3.44 1.43
N LEU A 63 -2.37 2.14 1.27
CA LEU A 63 -2.90 1.10 2.14
C LEU A 63 -2.55 1.35 3.61
N ALA A 64 -1.30 1.70 3.91
CA ALA A 64 -0.90 2.03 5.28
C ALA A 64 -1.73 3.18 5.86
N GLN A 65 -1.96 4.25 5.08
CA GLN A 65 -2.77 5.40 5.50
C GLN A 65 -4.26 5.05 5.70
N ASP A 66 -4.86 4.32 4.76
CA ASP A 66 -6.29 3.97 4.80
C ASP A 66 -6.58 2.96 5.94
N LEU A 67 -5.62 2.10 6.28
CA LEU A 67 -5.75 1.19 7.42
C LEU A 67 -5.60 1.93 8.75
N SER A 68 -4.76 2.99 8.83
CA SER A 68 -4.66 3.81 10.04
C SER A 68 -5.96 4.54 10.37
N HIS A 69 -6.72 5.01 9.38
CA HIS A 69 -8.03 5.65 9.61
C HIS A 69 -8.94 5.47 8.38
N PRO A 70 -10.21 5.01 8.52
CA PRO A 70 -10.99 4.85 9.76
C PRO A 70 -10.94 3.44 10.40
N LEU A 71 -10.20 2.49 9.82
CA LEU A 71 -10.24 1.09 10.24
C LEU A 71 -9.80 0.90 11.70
N ILE A 72 -8.60 1.39 12.09
CA ILE A 72 -8.13 1.27 13.48
C ILE A 72 -9.12 1.90 14.46
N THR A 73 -9.62 3.10 14.16
CA THR A 73 -10.60 3.79 15.03
C THR A 73 -11.85 2.94 15.25
N SER A 74 -12.31 2.25 14.21
CA SER A 74 -13.46 1.35 14.30
C SER A 74 -13.13 0.08 15.10
N LEU A 75 -11.94 -0.50 14.87
CA LEU A 75 -11.48 -1.70 15.58
C LEU A 75 -11.26 -1.47 17.07
N GLN A 76 -10.77 -0.29 17.47
CA GLN A 76 -10.56 0.05 18.89
C GLN A 76 -11.85 0.00 19.73
N GLN A 77 -13.03 0.11 19.09
CA GLN A 77 -14.31 0.02 19.79
C GLN A 77 -14.70 -1.42 20.18
N VAL A 78 -14.16 -2.42 19.48
CA VAL A 78 -14.54 -3.84 19.64
C VAL A 78 -13.38 -4.74 20.08
N SER A 79 -12.16 -4.33 19.79
CA SER A 79 -10.93 -5.07 20.12
C SER A 79 -10.20 -4.37 21.26
N THR A 80 -10.18 -5.01 22.41
CA THR A 80 -9.44 -4.60 23.61
C THR A 80 -8.49 -5.71 24.03
N ARG A 81 -7.61 -5.44 25.00
CA ARG A 81 -6.76 -6.46 25.62
C ARG A 81 -7.55 -7.60 26.28
N THR A 82 -8.84 -7.39 26.59
CA THR A 82 -9.69 -8.42 27.21
C THR A 82 -10.51 -9.18 26.18
N THR A 83 -11.01 -8.53 25.13
CA THR A 83 -11.80 -9.21 24.09
C THR A 83 -10.92 -9.99 23.11
N CYS A 84 -9.74 -9.45 22.79
CA CYS A 84 -8.78 -10.04 21.87
C CYS A 84 -7.36 -10.04 22.47
N PRO A 85 -7.09 -10.88 23.49
CA PRO A 85 -5.83 -10.86 24.25
C PRO A 85 -4.61 -11.28 23.44
N GLU A 86 -4.81 -11.99 22.33
CA GLU A 86 -3.77 -12.48 21.44
C GLU A 86 -4.16 -12.18 19.99
N MET A 87 -3.17 -11.85 19.14
CA MET A 87 -3.39 -11.74 17.69
C MET A 87 -3.48 -13.14 17.06
N LYS A 88 -4.69 -13.67 16.90
CA LYS A 88 -4.95 -14.99 16.31
C LYS A 88 -5.88 -14.93 15.10
N ALA A 89 -5.63 -15.77 14.10
CA ALA A 89 -6.55 -16.04 13.00
C ALA A 89 -6.66 -17.55 12.79
N GLY A 90 -7.81 -18.13 13.17
CA GLY A 90 -7.95 -19.59 13.22
C GLY A 90 -6.95 -20.20 14.20
N GLU A 91 -6.12 -21.13 13.73
CA GLU A 91 -5.06 -21.78 14.51
C GLU A 91 -3.73 -20.98 14.54
N TRP A 92 -3.63 -19.92 13.76
CA TRP A 92 -2.40 -19.14 13.62
C TRP A 92 -2.31 -18.06 14.70
N LEU A 93 -1.19 -18.05 15.43
CA LEU A 93 -0.81 -17.00 16.37
C LEU A 93 0.27 -16.12 15.73
N TYR A 94 0.05 -14.81 15.73
CA TYR A 94 1.00 -13.84 15.21
C TYR A 94 1.74 -13.15 16.36
N LEU A 95 3.07 -13.06 16.24
CA LEU A 95 3.95 -12.50 17.27
C LEU A 95 4.51 -11.14 16.84
N CYS A 96 4.57 -10.22 17.80
CA CYS A 96 4.98 -8.85 17.57
C CYS A 96 6.49 -8.68 17.83
N VAL A 97 7.20 -8.12 16.86
CA VAL A 97 8.64 -7.80 16.97
C VAL A 97 8.88 -6.61 17.90
N THR A 98 7.93 -5.66 17.98
CA THR A 98 8.09 -4.40 18.75
C THR A 98 8.26 -4.63 20.25
N HIS A 99 7.76 -5.75 20.78
CA HIS A 99 7.88 -6.09 22.19
C HIS A 99 9.08 -6.97 22.51
N GLY A 100 9.63 -7.69 21.54
CA GLY A 100 10.75 -8.57 21.80
C GLY A 100 12.06 -7.82 21.93
N ASN A 101 12.86 -8.19 22.92
CA ASN A 101 14.24 -7.74 23.04
C ASN A 101 15.15 -8.56 22.11
N ASP A 102 16.22 -7.96 21.59
CA ASP A 102 17.25 -8.64 20.78
C ASP A 102 16.70 -9.46 19.59
N GLY A 103 15.61 -9.00 18.96
CA GLY A 103 15.00 -9.65 17.80
C GLY A 103 14.08 -10.83 18.15
N ALA A 104 13.78 -11.06 19.43
CA ALA A 104 12.69 -11.94 19.82
C ALA A 104 11.34 -11.42 19.30
N MET A 105 10.35 -12.30 19.22
CA MET A 105 8.96 -11.93 18.94
C MET A 105 8.11 -12.36 20.11
N GLU A 106 7.22 -11.48 20.56
CA GLU A 106 6.40 -11.73 21.75
C GLU A 106 4.91 -11.65 21.43
N GLN A 107 4.10 -12.25 22.31
CA GLN A 107 2.65 -12.16 22.20
C GLN A 107 2.19 -10.72 22.42
N CYS A 108 1.23 -10.31 21.61
CA CYS A 108 0.61 -9.00 21.68
C CYS A 108 -0.89 -9.16 21.49
N CYS A 109 -1.68 -8.31 22.15
CA CYS A 109 -3.12 -8.30 21.91
C CYS A 109 -3.41 -7.85 20.46
N ALA A 110 -4.57 -8.23 19.92
CA ALA A 110 -4.83 -8.06 18.50
C ALA A 110 -4.78 -6.59 18.05
N ILE A 111 -5.35 -5.66 18.83
CA ILE A 111 -5.35 -4.24 18.46
C ILE A 111 -3.95 -3.62 18.50
N ASP A 112 -3.16 -3.96 19.52
CA ASP A 112 -1.79 -3.46 19.64
C ASP A 112 -0.88 -4.06 18.55
N TYR A 113 -1.08 -5.34 18.21
CA TYR A 113 -0.37 -5.97 17.10
C TYR A 113 -0.63 -5.24 15.78
N ILE A 114 -1.89 -4.93 15.49
CA ILE A 114 -2.30 -4.20 14.28
C ILE A 114 -1.66 -2.81 14.26
N LEU A 115 -1.75 -2.07 15.38
CA LEU A 115 -1.14 -0.75 15.53
C LEU A 115 0.38 -0.80 15.29
N HIS A 116 1.11 -1.66 16.00
CA HIS A 116 2.55 -1.79 15.86
C HIS A 116 2.98 -2.20 14.44
N THR A 117 2.21 -3.06 13.79
CA THR A 117 2.47 -3.47 12.40
C THR A 117 2.29 -2.29 11.44
N LEU A 118 1.19 -1.54 11.56
CA LEU A 118 0.89 -0.40 10.70
C LEU A 118 1.86 0.76 10.93
N ASP A 119 2.23 1.02 12.18
CA ASP A 119 3.23 2.05 12.52
C ASP A 119 4.59 1.69 11.95
N SER A 120 5.04 0.43 12.12
CA SER A 120 6.31 -0.04 11.57
C SER A 120 6.34 0.04 10.03
N ALA A 121 5.25 -0.37 9.37
CA ALA A 121 5.12 -0.25 7.93
C ALA A 121 5.15 1.21 7.46
N THR A 122 4.45 2.10 8.17
CA THR A 122 4.42 3.53 7.86
C THR A 122 5.82 4.15 8.01
N VAL A 123 6.53 3.84 9.10
CA VAL A 123 7.91 4.31 9.31
C VAL A 123 8.83 3.80 8.22
N LEU A 124 8.74 2.51 7.86
CA LEU A 124 9.57 1.92 6.81
C LEU A 124 9.31 2.58 5.45
N LEU A 125 8.04 2.74 5.07
CA LEU A 125 7.64 3.32 3.79
C LEU A 125 8.04 4.80 3.69
N ASN A 126 8.10 5.54 4.80
CA ASN A 126 8.55 6.93 4.82
C ASN A 126 10.06 7.10 5.11
N SER A 127 10.82 6.00 5.23
CA SER A 127 12.24 6.06 5.53
C SER A 127 13.08 6.42 4.30
N GLN A 128 13.74 7.58 4.34
CA GLN A 128 14.72 8.00 3.33
C GLN A 128 15.92 7.05 3.20
N ARG A 129 16.22 6.27 4.25
CA ARG A 129 17.26 5.24 4.20
C ARG A 129 16.82 4.04 3.37
N ALA A 130 15.57 3.61 3.51
CA ALA A 130 15.03 2.46 2.78
C ALA A 130 14.58 2.84 1.37
N PHE A 131 14.08 4.06 1.19
CA PHE A 131 13.60 4.60 -0.08
C PHE A 131 14.18 6.01 -0.32
N PRO A 132 15.42 6.13 -0.80
CA PRO A 132 16.14 7.42 -0.92
C PRO A 132 15.62 8.35 -2.02
N SER A 133 14.83 7.83 -2.96
CA SER A 133 14.28 8.57 -4.09
C SER A 133 12.88 9.15 -3.81
N ARG A 134 12.53 9.32 -2.52
CA ARG A 134 11.20 9.73 -2.05
C ARG A 134 11.16 11.17 -1.60
#